data_AF-A0A9C8ZEM4-F1
#
_entry.id   AF-A0A9C8ZEM4-F1
#
_cell.length_a   1.000
_cell.length_b   1.000
_cell.length_c   1.000
_cell.angle_alpha   90.00
_cell.angle_beta   90.00
_cell.angle_gamma   90.00
#
_symmetry.space_group_name_H-M   'P 1'
#
loop_
_entity.id
_entity.type
_entity.pdbx_description
1 polymer ?
#
loop_
_entity_poly.entity_id
_entity_poly.type
_entity_poly.pdbx_seq_one_letter_code
_entity_poly.pdbx_strand_id
1 'polypeptide(L)'
;SCLLGSVNLTRFVLDPFTDNARFDWDKFRKTVSIFTRMLDNVVEINGLPLEGQRQEIMSKRRHGMGYLGLGSTLTMLRMVYGDDDSLAFTEQVTRELAMVGWQTGVELAEEKGPAPVMEQEFTVTAEMLRKRPEMKADGYQVGDTVKGKVLHARYSRYMQKVAEVDPALVEKMADVGCRFTHHSSIAPTGTISLSLANNASNGIEPSFAHHYSRNVIREGKKTKEKVDVCSFELLAYQKMVNPEAMPFAEDPSKKLPDYFVSADDIVPKAHVDVQAAAQKWIDSSISKTANVPTDFPFEDFKDIYMYAYDQGLKGCTTFRFNPEAFQGVLVKEQDLENTLYQFTLEDGSVVEAKGNEEIEYDGEIHTAANLYDALKEGYYGKF
;
A
#
# COMPACT_ATOMS: atom_id res chain seq x y z
N SER A 1 2.86 -0.57 -19.56
CA SER A 1 2.67 0.52 -18.57
C SER A 1 1.48 0.18 -17.69
N CYS A 2 1.39 0.74 -16.48
CA CYS A 2 0.21 0.64 -15.62
C CYS A 2 -0.02 2.01 -15.00
N LEU A 3 -1.23 2.54 -15.16
CA LEU A 3 -1.64 3.79 -14.55
C LEU A 3 -2.24 3.50 -13.18
N LEU A 4 -1.81 4.23 -12.16
CA LEU A 4 -2.14 3.92 -10.77
C LEU A 4 -3.01 5.02 -10.17
N GLY A 5 -3.82 4.62 -9.19
CA GLY A 5 -4.66 5.54 -8.43
C GLY A 5 -5.08 4.92 -7.10
N SER A 6 -5.33 5.74 -6.08
CA SER A 6 -5.69 5.24 -4.75
C SER A 6 -6.88 5.97 -4.16
N VAL A 7 -7.86 5.22 -3.66
CA VAL A 7 -8.98 5.72 -2.87
C VAL A 7 -8.53 5.95 -1.42
N ASN A 8 -8.83 7.09 -0.83
CA ASN A 8 -8.53 7.35 0.58
C ASN A 8 -9.65 6.79 1.49
N LEU A 9 -9.41 5.65 2.14
CA LEU A 9 -10.41 4.93 2.94
C LEU A 9 -10.93 5.75 4.14
N THR A 10 -10.11 6.64 4.68
CA THR A 10 -10.48 7.47 5.84
C THR A 10 -11.66 8.42 5.57
N ARG A 11 -12.03 8.63 4.30
CA ARG A 11 -13.13 9.52 3.87
C ARG A 11 -14.50 8.85 3.86
N PHE A 12 -14.54 7.57 4.22
CA PHE A 12 -15.74 6.73 4.26
C PHE A 12 -16.06 6.25 5.67
N VAL A 13 -15.30 6.64 6.70
CA VAL A 13 -15.66 6.33 8.07
C VAL A 13 -16.70 7.34 8.59
N LEU A 14 -17.78 6.81 9.14
CA LEU A 14 -18.84 7.55 9.82
C LEU A 14 -18.71 7.32 11.33
N ASP A 15 -18.96 8.37 12.12
CA ASP A 15 -18.94 8.35 13.58
C ASP A 15 -17.63 7.74 14.16
N PRO A 16 -16.44 8.20 13.69
CA PRO A 16 -15.16 7.57 14.02
C PRO A 16 -14.89 7.61 15.52
N PHE A 17 -14.18 6.58 16.01
CA PHE A 17 -13.78 6.40 17.41
C PHE A 17 -14.94 6.23 18.41
N THR A 18 -16.17 6.00 17.93
CA THR A 18 -17.34 5.72 18.78
C THR A 18 -17.74 4.25 18.70
N ASP A 19 -18.64 3.77 19.58
CA ASP A 19 -19.22 2.42 19.46
C ASP A 19 -20.09 2.25 18.19
N ASN A 20 -20.47 3.35 17.54
CA ASN A 20 -21.28 3.37 16.30
C ASN A 20 -20.42 3.58 15.04
N ALA A 21 -19.09 3.53 15.18
CA ALA A 21 -18.15 3.72 14.08
C ALA A 21 -18.44 2.68 12.98
N ARG A 22 -18.63 3.15 11.75
CA ARG A 22 -18.96 2.29 10.60
C ARG A 22 -18.41 2.82 9.31
N PHE A 23 -18.34 1.96 8.30
CA PHE A 23 -17.88 2.32 6.96
C PHE A 23 -19.06 2.60 6.01
N ASP A 24 -18.98 3.69 5.26
CA ASP A 24 -19.95 4.12 4.24
C ASP A 24 -19.73 3.35 2.93
N TRP A 25 -20.26 2.13 2.89
CA TRP A 25 -20.12 1.24 1.75
C TRP A 25 -20.72 1.81 0.47
N ASP A 26 -21.86 2.51 0.54
CA ASP A 26 -22.53 3.03 -0.66
C ASP A 26 -21.72 4.16 -1.30
N LYS A 27 -21.21 5.08 -0.48
CA LYS A 27 -20.31 6.13 -0.96
C LYS A 27 -19.02 5.53 -1.50
N PHE A 28 -18.47 4.49 -0.86
CA PHE A 28 -17.27 3.81 -1.33
C PHE A 28 -17.47 3.17 -2.71
N ARG A 29 -18.52 2.37 -2.88
CA ARG A 29 -18.86 1.76 -4.19
C ARG A 29 -19.06 2.82 -5.26
N LYS A 30 -19.78 3.90 -4.95
CA LYS A 30 -19.97 5.02 -5.88
C LYS A 30 -18.64 5.67 -6.28
N THR A 31 -17.75 5.90 -5.33
CA THR A 31 -16.42 6.46 -5.61
C THR A 31 -15.57 5.51 -6.47
N VAL A 32 -15.56 4.20 -6.17
CA VAL A 32 -14.83 3.19 -6.96
C VAL A 32 -15.32 3.15 -8.40
N SER A 33 -16.63 3.16 -8.63
CA SER A 33 -17.20 3.18 -9.99
C SER A 33 -16.78 4.43 -10.77
N ILE A 34 -16.95 5.63 -10.18
CA ILE A 34 -16.52 6.90 -10.81
C ILE A 34 -15.01 6.89 -11.09
N PHE A 35 -14.21 6.43 -10.14
CA PHE A 35 -12.76 6.41 -10.27
C PHE A 35 -12.29 5.39 -11.32
N THR A 36 -13.01 4.28 -11.49
CA THR A 36 -12.71 3.27 -12.53
C THR A 36 -12.87 3.88 -13.91
N ARG A 37 -13.95 4.66 -14.13
CA ARG A 37 -14.13 5.44 -15.37
C ARG A 37 -13.04 6.49 -15.56
N MET A 38 -12.62 7.16 -14.48
CA MET A 38 -11.55 8.15 -14.55
C MET A 38 -10.23 7.51 -14.97
N LEU A 39 -9.85 6.36 -14.41
CA LEU A 39 -8.61 5.65 -14.78
C LEU A 39 -8.65 5.15 -16.23
N ASP A 40 -9.80 4.70 -16.73
CA ASP A 40 -9.98 4.39 -18.17
C ASP A 40 -9.74 5.62 -19.05
N ASN A 41 -10.18 6.81 -18.64
CA ASN A 41 -9.89 8.04 -19.38
C ASN A 41 -8.39 8.39 -19.35
N VAL A 42 -7.68 8.16 -18.24
CA VAL A 42 -6.22 8.37 -18.17
C VAL A 42 -5.47 7.44 -19.14
N VAL A 43 -5.99 6.24 -19.39
CA VAL A 43 -5.45 5.34 -20.44
C VAL A 43 -5.50 6.01 -21.81
N GLU A 44 -6.48 6.83 -22.12
CA GLU A 44 -6.62 7.48 -23.44
C GLU A 44 -5.72 8.70 -23.61
N ILE A 45 -5.51 9.48 -22.54
CA ILE A 45 -4.70 10.71 -22.57
C ILE A 45 -3.24 10.49 -22.12
N ASN A 46 -2.79 9.23 -22.08
CA ASN A 46 -1.45 8.91 -21.60
C ASN A 46 -0.34 9.54 -22.48
N GLY A 47 0.74 9.99 -21.85
CA GLY A 47 1.92 10.56 -22.53
C GLY A 47 3.11 9.58 -22.61
N LEU A 48 2.86 8.28 -22.80
CA LEU A 48 3.93 7.27 -22.72
C LEU A 48 4.96 7.45 -23.85
N PRO A 49 6.26 7.56 -23.55
CA PRO A 49 7.28 7.94 -24.52
C PRO A 49 7.65 6.78 -25.47
N LEU A 50 7.59 5.54 -25.00
CA LEU A 50 8.02 4.37 -25.76
C LEU A 50 6.87 3.70 -26.50
N GLU A 51 7.10 3.31 -27.75
CA GLU A 51 6.09 2.69 -28.60
C GLU A 51 5.54 1.38 -28.02
N GLY A 52 6.43 0.50 -27.51
CA GLY A 52 5.99 -0.73 -26.86
C GLY A 52 5.10 -0.49 -25.63
N GLN A 53 5.30 0.62 -24.90
CA GLN A 53 4.42 0.97 -23.78
C GLN A 53 3.04 1.43 -24.26
N ARG A 54 2.99 2.17 -25.37
CA ARG A 54 1.74 2.62 -26.00
C ARG A 54 0.94 1.43 -26.54
N GLN A 55 1.59 0.50 -27.23
CA GLN A 55 0.94 -0.71 -27.73
C GLN A 55 0.35 -1.56 -26.60
N GLU A 56 1.10 -1.73 -25.51
CA GLU A 56 0.65 -2.48 -24.33
C GLU A 56 -0.56 -1.82 -23.65
N ILE A 57 -0.53 -0.49 -23.43
CA ILE A 57 -1.65 0.19 -22.79
C ILE A 57 -2.89 0.23 -23.69
N MET A 58 -2.73 0.41 -25.00
CA MET A 58 -3.86 0.42 -25.93
C MET A 58 -4.48 -0.97 -26.08
N SER A 59 -3.68 -2.03 -26.11
CA SER A 59 -4.13 -3.41 -26.27
C SER A 59 -4.83 -3.95 -25.03
N LYS A 60 -4.26 -3.70 -23.83
CA LYS A 60 -4.70 -4.33 -22.57
C LYS A 60 -5.45 -3.41 -21.64
N ARG A 61 -5.30 -2.09 -21.82
CA ARG A 61 -5.90 -1.01 -21.01
C ARG A 61 -5.69 -1.19 -19.51
N ARG A 62 -4.54 -1.74 -19.13
CA ARG A 62 -4.18 -2.06 -17.74
C ARG A 62 -4.09 -0.78 -16.89
N HIS A 63 -4.78 -0.80 -15.76
CA HIS A 63 -4.58 0.15 -14.67
C HIS A 63 -4.55 -0.60 -13.34
N GLY A 64 -4.22 0.12 -12.27
CA GLY A 64 -4.13 -0.40 -10.91
C GLY A 64 -4.75 0.58 -9.94
N MET A 65 -6.03 0.39 -9.65
CA MET A 65 -6.71 1.05 -8.55
C MET A 65 -6.38 0.31 -7.25
N GLY A 66 -5.91 1.07 -6.27
CA GLY A 66 -5.76 0.61 -4.90
C GLY A 66 -6.45 1.57 -3.95
N TYR A 67 -5.98 1.55 -2.71
CA TYR A 67 -6.41 2.48 -1.69
C TYR A 67 -5.26 2.80 -0.74
N LEU A 68 -5.42 3.86 0.03
CA LEU A 68 -4.56 4.24 1.14
C LEU A 68 -5.38 4.44 2.40
N GLY A 69 -4.70 4.50 3.54
CA GLY A 69 -5.29 4.79 4.84
C GLY A 69 -5.98 3.58 5.46
N LEU A 70 -5.59 2.35 5.13
CA LEU A 70 -6.18 1.16 5.76
C LEU A 70 -5.96 1.16 7.27
N GLY A 71 -4.72 1.26 7.73
CA GLY A 71 -4.38 1.36 9.15
C GLY A 71 -5.14 2.47 9.87
N SER A 72 -5.12 3.69 9.31
CA SER A 72 -5.90 4.82 9.85
C SER A 72 -7.40 4.51 9.94
N THR A 73 -7.96 3.86 8.92
CA THR A 73 -9.39 3.51 8.87
C THR A 73 -9.74 2.48 9.93
N LEU A 74 -8.89 1.45 10.13
CA LEU A 74 -9.07 0.44 11.16
C LEU A 74 -9.07 1.09 12.57
N THR A 75 -8.10 1.96 12.85
CA THR A 75 -8.07 2.72 14.11
C THR A 75 -9.32 3.58 14.29
N MET A 76 -9.80 4.26 13.25
CA MET A 76 -11.03 5.04 13.30
C MET A 76 -12.30 4.18 13.52
N LEU A 77 -12.27 2.91 13.10
CA LEU A 77 -13.30 1.91 13.35
C LEU A 77 -13.10 1.15 14.67
N ARG A 78 -12.06 1.50 15.45
CA ARG A 78 -11.67 0.87 16.72
C ARG A 78 -11.26 -0.61 16.59
N MET A 79 -10.74 -1.00 15.42
CA MET A 79 -10.18 -2.33 15.16
C MET A 79 -8.67 -2.30 15.35
N VAL A 80 -8.09 -3.39 15.86
CA VAL A 80 -6.63 -3.52 16.01
C VAL A 80 -6.06 -4.08 14.72
N TYR A 81 -5.03 -3.46 14.17
CA TYR A 81 -4.45 -3.91 12.90
C TYR A 81 -3.95 -5.37 13.00
N GLY A 82 -4.53 -6.26 12.18
CA GLY A 82 -4.16 -7.68 12.12
C GLY A 82 -4.99 -8.60 13.02
N ASP A 83 -5.97 -8.07 13.77
CA ASP A 83 -6.99 -8.88 14.43
C ASP A 83 -8.04 -9.44 13.45
N ASP A 84 -8.88 -10.38 13.89
CA ASP A 84 -9.85 -11.04 13.03
C ASP A 84 -10.84 -10.06 12.37
N ASP A 85 -11.30 -9.04 13.10
CA ASP A 85 -12.24 -8.03 12.60
C ASP A 85 -11.61 -7.14 11.52
N SER A 86 -10.35 -6.72 11.72
CA SER A 86 -9.60 -5.93 10.74
C SER A 86 -9.24 -6.74 9.49
N LEU A 87 -8.98 -8.05 9.62
CA LEU A 87 -8.77 -8.96 8.49
C LEU A 87 -10.06 -9.13 7.68
N ALA A 88 -11.19 -9.33 8.35
CA ALA A 88 -12.50 -9.41 7.71
C ALA A 88 -12.87 -8.10 7.00
N PHE A 89 -12.64 -6.95 7.65
CA PHE A 89 -12.84 -5.64 7.03
C PHE A 89 -11.92 -5.45 5.82
N THR A 90 -10.64 -5.79 5.94
CA THR A 90 -9.66 -5.69 4.86
C THR A 90 -10.11 -6.51 3.65
N GLU A 91 -10.49 -7.77 3.85
CA GLU A 91 -11.01 -8.60 2.77
C GLU A 91 -12.28 -7.99 2.14
N GLN A 92 -13.22 -7.51 2.96
CA GLN A 92 -14.47 -6.92 2.47
C GLN A 92 -14.22 -5.66 1.64
N VAL A 93 -13.38 -4.72 2.12
CA VAL A 93 -13.11 -3.47 1.39
C VAL A 93 -12.38 -3.72 0.08
N THR A 94 -11.46 -4.70 0.04
CA THR A 94 -10.80 -5.08 -1.22
C THR A 94 -11.76 -5.80 -2.16
N ARG A 95 -12.65 -6.66 -1.66
CA ARG A 95 -13.68 -7.32 -2.47
C ARG A 95 -14.61 -6.31 -3.12
N GLU A 96 -15.11 -5.35 -2.35
CA GLU A 96 -16.01 -4.30 -2.87
C GLU A 96 -15.30 -3.44 -3.93
N LEU A 97 -14.02 -3.11 -3.75
CA LEU A 97 -13.21 -2.44 -4.77
C LEU A 97 -13.16 -3.26 -6.07
N ALA A 98 -12.88 -4.55 -5.96
CA ALA A 98 -12.76 -5.44 -7.12
C ALA A 98 -14.11 -5.61 -7.83
N MET A 99 -15.17 -5.97 -7.10
CA MET A 99 -16.47 -6.28 -7.69
C MET A 99 -17.06 -5.08 -8.42
N VAL A 100 -17.07 -3.90 -7.79
CA VAL A 100 -17.54 -2.66 -8.43
C VAL A 100 -16.67 -2.29 -9.63
N GLY A 101 -15.36 -2.51 -9.51
CA GLY A 101 -14.40 -2.32 -10.58
C GLY A 101 -14.74 -3.13 -11.83
N TRP A 102 -14.89 -4.45 -11.69
CA TRP A 102 -15.23 -5.33 -12.80
C TRP A 102 -16.62 -5.07 -13.38
N GLN A 103 -17.62 -4.79 -12.54
CA GLN A 103 -18.96 -4.36 -12.99
C GLN A 103 -18.87 -3.10 -13.86
N THR A 104 -18.20 -2.06 -13.36
CA THR A 104 -17.98 -0.82 -14.11
C THR A 104 -17.16 -1.05 -15.38
N GLY A 105 -16.21 -1.99 -15.34
CA GLY A 105 -15.40 -2.37 -16.50
C GLY A 105 -16.19 -3.02 -17.62
N VAL A 106 -17.22 -3.81 -17.29
CA VAL A 106 -18.16 -4.37 -18.28
C VAL A 106 -19.08 -3.29 -18.82
N GLU A 107 -19.63 -2.42 -17.98
CA GLU A 107 -20.46 -1.28 -18.43
C GLU A 107 -19.68 -0.38 -19.41
N LEU A 108 -18.41 -0.11 -19.11
CA LEU A 108 -17.53 0.63 -20.02
C LEU A 108 -17.23 -0.14 -21.31
N ALA A 109 -17.20 -1.48 -21.27
CA ALA A 109 -17.05 -2.30 -22.47
C ALA A 109 -18.29 -2.21 -23.37
N GLU A 110 -19.49 -2.17 -22.78
CA GLU A 110 -20.74 -1.94 -23.53
C GLU A 110 -20.79 -0.53 -24.13
N GLU A 111 -20.33 0.48 -23.40
CA GLU A 111 -20.32 1.88 -23.84
C GLU A 111 -19.25 2.16 -24.91
N LYS A 112 -18.03 1.66 -24.71
CA LYS A 112 -16.84 2.09 -25.47
C LYS A 112 -16.10 0.95 -26.20
N GLY A 113 -16.58 -0.29 -26.07
CA GLY A 113 -15.89 -1.50 -26.50
C GLY A 113 -14.92 -2.07 -25.44
N PRO A 114 -14.67 -3.39 -25.42
CA PRO A 114 -13.72 -4.00 -24.49
C PRO A 114 -12.27 -3.64 -24.84
N ALA A 115 -11.32 -4.01 -23.97
CA ALA A 115 -9.90 -3.92 -24.31
C ALA A 115 -9.63 -4.73 -25.60
N PRO A 116 -8.88 -4.22 -26.59
CA PRO A 116 -8.68 -4.88 -27.88
C PRO A 116 -8.21 -6.34 -27.79
N VAL A 117 -7.38 -6.68 -26.80
CA VAL A 117 -6.92 -8.06 -26.57
C VAL A 117 -8.06 -9.05 -26.25
N MET A 118 -9.20 -8.57 -25.75
CA MET A 118 -10.37 -9.41 -25.46
C MET A 118 -11.02 -9.96 -26.73
N GLU A 119 -10.91 -9.25 -27.85
CA GLU A 119 -11.46 -9.67 -29.13
C GLU A 119 -10.45 -10.43 -30.01
N GLN A 120 -9.18 -10.50 -29.57
CA GLN A 120 -8.18 -11.31 -30.23
C GLN A 120 -8.46 -12.80 -30.05
N GLU A 121 -8.01 -13.57 -31.04
CA GLU A 121 -8.10 -15.02 -31.06
C GLU A 121 -6.76 -15.63 -30.67
N PHE A 122 -6.83 -16.64 -29.80
CA PHE A 122 -5.68 -17.34 -29.28
C PHE A 122 -5.80 -18.82 -29.61
N THR A 123 -4.71 -19.40 -30.11
CA THR A 123 -4.62 -20.84 -30.31
C THR A 123 -4.46 -21.55 -28.97
N VAL A 124 -5.32 -22.53 -28.71
CA VAL A 124 -5.26 -23.38 -27.52
C VAL A 124 -4.00 -24.25 -27.59
N THR A 125 -3.14 -24.10 -26.59
CA THR A 125 -1.89 -24.87 -26.48
C THR A 125 -2.02 -26.00 -25.46
N ALA A 126 -1.14 -27.00 -25.56
CA ALA A 126 -1.05 -28.05 -24.54
C ALA A 126 -0.72 -27.50 -23.15
N GLU A 127 0.04 -26.40 -23.08
CA GLU A 127 0.34 -25.72 -21.82
C GLU A 127 -0.90 -25.09 -21.18
N MET A 128 -1.78 -24.47 -21.99
CA MET A 128 -3.05 -23.92 -21.50
C MET A 128 -3.90 -25.03 -20.89
N LEU A 129 -4.12 -26.13 -21.61
CA LEU A 129 -4.92 -27.26 -21.12
C LEU A 129 -4.33 -27.91 -19.85
N ARG A 130 -2.99 -27.94 -19.72
CA ARG A 130 -2.33 -28.42 -18.50
C ARG A 130 -2.51 -27.47 -17.31
N LYS A 131 -2.42 -26.16 -17.54
CA LYS A 131 -2.57 -25.14 -16.49
C LYS A 131 -4.04 -24.87 -16.13
N ARG A 132 -4.96 -25.16 -17.05
CA ARG A 132 -6.41 -24.94 -16.98
C ARG A 132 -7.16 -26.20 -17.43
N PRO A 133 -7.15 -27.28 -16.60
CA PRO A 133 -7.83 -28.53 -16.92
C PRO A 133 -9.34 -28.35 -17.20
N GLU A 134 -9.97 -27.32 -16.66
CA GLU A 134 -11.35 -26.93 -16.94
C GLU A 134 -11.60 -26.64 -18.43
N MET A 135 -10.63 -26.10 -19.18
CA MET A 135 -10.76 -25.92 -20.64
C MET A 135 -10.95 -27.26 -21.34
N LYS A 136 -10.23 -28.30 -20.89
CA LYS A 136 -10.37 -29.64 -21.45
C LYS A 136 -11.73 -30.26 -21.10
N ALA A 137 -12.24 -30.00 -19.90
CA ALA A 137 -13.58 -30.44 -19.48
C ALA A 137 -14.67 -29.78 -20.34
N ASP A 138 -14.47 -28.53 -20.73
CA ASP A 138 -15.35 -27.78 -21.63
C ASP A 138 -15.18 -28.16 -23.13
N GLY A 139 -14.30 -29.12 -23.44
CA GLY A 139 -14.16 -29.73 -24.76
C GLY A 139 -13.04 -29.16 -25.65
N TYR A 140 -12.24 -28.21 -25.17
CA TYR A 140 -11.14 -27.64 -25.96
C TYR A 140 -10.01 -28.65 -26.23
N GLN A 141 -9.49 -28.60 -27.45
CA GLN A 141 -8.37 -29.40 -27.95
C GLN A 141 -7.21 -28.51 -28.39
N VAL A 142 -6.01 -29.09 -28.48
CA VAL A 142 -4.82 -28.37 -28.97
C VAL A 142 -5.05 -27.99 -30.43
N GLY A 143 -4.84 -26.72 -30.76
CA GLY A 143 -5.07 -26.17 -32.10
C GLY A 143 -6.43 -25.48 -32.27
N ASP A 144 -7.36 -25.63 -31.32
CA ASP A 144 -8.60 -24.86 -31.29
C ASP A 144 -8.32 -23.36 -31.13
N THR A 145 -9.30 -22.54 -31.48
CA THR A 145 -9.24 -21.08 -31.32
C THR A 145 -10.21 -20.63 -30.24
N VAL A 146 -9.77 -19.71 -29.38
CA VAL A 146 -10.60 -19.12 -28.32
C VAL A 146 -10.36 -17.61 -28.23
N LYS A 147 -11.43 -16.85 -27.99
CA LYS A 147 -11.37 -15.40 -27.83
C LYS A 147 -10.74 -15.01 -26.49
N GLY A 148 -10.02 -13.88 -26.47
CA GLY A 148 -9.38 -13.34 -25.26
C GLY A 148 -10.35 -13.12 -24.10
N LYS A 149 -11.58 -12.64 -24.37
CA LYS A 149 -12.64 -12.47 -23.36
C LYS A 149 -13.05 -13.78 -22.69
N VAL A 150 -13.14 -14.87 -23.46
CA VAL A 150 -13.48 -16.19 -22.93
C VAL A 150 -12.33 -16.73 -22.07
N LEU A 151 -11.08 -16.60 -22.54
CA LEU A 151 -9.90 -16.95 -21.76
C LEU A 151 -9.82 -16.18 -20.44
N HIS A 152 -10.06 -14.87 -20.49
CA HIS A 152 -10.00 -13.99 -19.33
C HIS A 152 -11.11 -14.30 -18.34
N ALA A 153 -12.36 -14.37 -18.79
CA ALA A 153 -13.52 -14.54 -17.92
C ALA A 153 -13.65 -15.97 -17.36
N ARG A 154 -13.54 -17.02 -18.19
CA ARG A 154 -13.82 -18.40 -17.75
C ARG A 154 -12.59 -19.13 -17.20
N TYR A 155 -11.41 -18.79 -17.71
CA TYR A 155 -10.18 -19.59 -17.47
C TYR A 155 -9.08 -18.82 -16.73
N SER A 156 -9.37 -17.62 -16.23
CA SER A 156 -8.54 -16.99 -15.20
C SER A 156 -8.94 -17.51 -13.82
N ARG A 157 -7.99 -18.00 -13.02
CA ARG A 157 -8.22 -18.35 -11.61
C ARG A 157 -8.81 -17.19 -10.81
N TYR A 158 -8.43 -15.97 -11.16
CA TYR A 158 -8.96 -14.79 -10.50
C TYR A 158 -10.43 -14.56 -10.85
N MET A 159 -10.82 -14.71 -12.13
CA MET A 159 -12.22 -14.55 -12.53
C MET A 159 -13.11 -15.71 -12.06
N GLN A 160 -12.56 -16.92 -11.90
CA GLN A 160 -13.25 -18.02 -11.25
C GLN A 160 -13.62 -17.66 -9.79
N LYS A 161 -12.73 -16.98 -9.06
CA LYS A 161 -13.05 -16.44 -7.73
C LYS A 161 -14.11 -15.34 -7.79
N VAL A 162 -14.05 -14.44 -8.77
CA VAL A 162 -15.11 -13.44 -8.99
C VAL A 162 -16.47 -14.13 -9.25
N ALA A 163 -16.47 -15.25 -9.99
CA ALA A 163 -17.68 -16.04 -10.27
C ALA A 163 -18.28 -16.72 -9.03
N GLU A 164 -17.50 -16.97 -7.96
CA GLU A 164 -18.02 -17.46 -6.68
C GLU A 164 -18.94 -16.42 -6.00
N VAL A 165 -18.77 -15.13 -6.32
CA VAL A 165 -19.57 -14.02 -5.77
C VAL A 165 -20.65 -13.57 -6.74
N ASP A 166 -20.28 -13.38 -8.01
CA ASP A 166 -21.19 -12.90 -9.06
C ASP A 166 -20.93 -13.69 -10.37
N PRO A 167 -21.53 -14.87 -10.53
CA PRO A 167 -21.35 -15.68 -11.73
C PRO A 167 -21.95 -14.99 -12.97
N ALA A 168 -23.01 -14.19 -12.80
CA ALA A 168 -23.65 -13.48 -13.90
C ALA A 168 -22.73 -12.40 -14.49
N LEU A 169 -21.95 -11.70 -13.65
CA LEU A 169 -20.92 -10.78 -14.10
C LEU A 169 -19.87 -11.47 -14.97
N VAL A 170 -19.38 -12.62 -14.55
CA VAL A 170 -18.34 -13.35 -15.31
C VAL A 170 -18.88 -13.92 -16.62
N GLU A 171 -20.12 -14.39 -16.65
CA GLU A 171 -20.79 -14.77 -17.91
C GLU A 171 -20.92 -13.57 -18.86
N LYS A 172 -21.32 -12.41 -18.34
CA LYS A 172 -21.38 -11.17 -19.11
C LYS A 172 -20.01 -10.72 -19.62
N MET A 173 -18.94 -10.90 -18.82
CA MET A 173 -17.56 -10.66 -19.26
C MET A 173 -17.12 -11.61 -20.38
N ALA A 174 -17.58 -12.87 -20.38
CA ALA A 174 -17.26 -13.82 -21.44
C ALA A 174 -17.94 -13.45 -22.78
N ASP A 175 -19.12 -12.83 -22.72
CA ASP A 175 -19.88 -12.38 -23.91
C ASP A 175 -19.38 -11.03 -24.43
N VAL A 176 -19.37 -10.00 -23.58
CA VAL A 176 -19.05 -8.62 -23.97
C VAL A 176 -17.56 -8.31 -23.90
N GLY A 177 -16.83 -8.98 -23.00
CA GLY A 177 -15.49 -8.57 -22.57
C GLY A 177 -15.53 -7.52 -21.45
N CYS A 178 -14.35 -7.01 -21.11
CA CYS A 178 -14.18 -5.93 -20.14
C CYS A 178 -13.33 -4.82 -20.76
N ARG A 179 -13.54 -3.56 -20.36
CA ARG A 179 -12.80 -2.40 -20.86
C ARG A 179 -11.29 -2.50 -20.56
N PHE A 180 -10.90 -3.30 -19.60
CA PHE A 180 -9.51 -3.51 -19.20
C PHE A 180 -9.26 -4.96 -18.79
N THR A 181 -8.01 -5.39 -18.90
CA THR A 181 -7.59 -6.74 -18.49
C THR A 181 -7.19 -6.82 -17.02
N HIS A 182 -6.81 -5.69 -16.43
CA HIS A 182 -6.34 -5.57 -15.06
C HIS A 182 -6.93 -4.30 -14.44
N HIS A 183 -7.46 -4.43 -13.24
CA HIS A 183 -8.18 -3.37 -12.52
C HIS A 183 -7.42 -2.84 -11.30
N SER A 184 -6.88 -3.75 -10.50
CA SER A 184 -6.57 -3.47 -9.10
C SER A 184 -5.10 -3.71 -8.76
N SER A 185 -4.51 -2.77 -8.02
CA SER A 185 -3.15 -2.90 -7.50
C SER A 185 -2.98 -1.95 -6.34
N ILE A 186 -2.34 -2.42 -5.26
CA ILE A 186 -2.04 -1.56 -4.11
C ILE A 186 -0.57 -1.17 -4.20
N ALA A 187 -0.31 0.07 -4.60
CA ALA A 187 1.02 0.63 -4.74
C ALA A 187 1.45 1.35 -3.45
N PRO A 188 2.76 1.62 -3.27
CA PRO A 188 3.20 2.55 -2.23
C PRO A 188 2.56 3.92 -2.44
N THR A 189 2.00 4.49 -1.38
CA THR A 189 1.32 5.79 -1.44
C THR A 189 2.07 6.89 -0.68
N GLY A 190 3.37 6.71 -0.39
CA GLY A 190 4.17 7.60 0.47
C GLY A 190 3.94 9.09 0.26
N THR A 191 4.07 9.55 -0.99
CA THR A 191 3.90 10.97 -1.33
C THR A 191 2.44 11.40 -1.22
N ILE A 192 1.51 10.68 -1.84
CA ILE A 192 0.08 11.08 -1.89
C ILE A 192 -0.61 10.96 -0.52
N SER A 193 -0.17 10.02 0.32
CA SER A 193 -0.62 9.90 1.71
C SER A 193 -0.23 11.16 2.48
N LEU A 194 1.06 11.53 2.43
CA LEU A 194 1.57 12.69 3.14
C LEU A 194 0.93 13.99 2.62
N SER A 195 0.96 14.22 1.31
CA SER A 195 0.61 15.52 0.73
C SER A 195 -0.88 15.71 0.43
N LEU A 196 -1.63 14.64 0.16
CA LEU A 196 -3.04 14.73 -0.27
C LEU A 196 -4.01 14.07 0.72
N ALA A 197 -3.52 13.24 1.65
CA ALA A 197 -4.35 12.53 2.62
C ALA A 197 -4.02 12.87 4.08
N ASN A 198 -3.38 14.02 4.34
CA ASN A 198 -3.01 14.48 5.67
C ASN A 198 -2.29 13.40 6.49
N ASN A 199 -1.35 12.69 5.86
CA ASN A 199 -0.55 11.63 6.46
C ASN A 199 -1.40 10.47 7.01
N ALA A 200 -2.49 10.10 6.33
CA ALA A 200 -3.16 8.81 6.54
C ALA A 200 -2.21 7.66 6.21
N SER A 201 -2.40 6.48 6.79
CA SER A 201 -1.49 5.35 6.60
C SER A 201 -1.30 4.98 5.13
N ASN A 202 -0.15 4.39 4.79
CA ASN A 202 0.25 4.20 3.40
C ASN A 202 -0.34 2.91 2.83
N GLY A 203 -1.09 2.96 1.72
CA GLY A 203 -1.60 1.73 1.11
C GLY A 203 -2.41 0.89 2.11
N ILE A 204 -1.97 -0.37 2.30
CA ILE A 204 -2.45 -1.29 3.33
C ILE A 204 -1.59 -1.32 4.60
N GLU A 205 -0.55 -0.48 4.70
CA GLU A 205 0.33 -0.40 5.87
C GLU A 205 -0.42 0.12 7.12
N PRO A 206 -0.02 -0.33 8.32
CA PRO A 206 -0.34 0.40 9.53
C PRO A 206 0.38 1.76 9.53
N SER A 207 0.01 2.65 10.45
CA SER A 207 0.79 3.87 10.64
C SER A 207 2.17 3.54 11.17
N PHE A 208 3.22 4.14 10.59
CA PHE A 208 4.61 3.91 11.02
C PHE A 208 4.80 4.29 12.49
N ALA A 209 4.31 5.47 12.84
CA ALA A 209 4.12 5.97 14.19
C ALA A 209 3.00 7.03 14.15
N HIS A 210 2.38 7.30 15.29
CA HIS A 210 1.31 8.30 15.36
C HIS A 210 1.83 9.72 15.53
N HIS A 211 3.03 9.87 16.10
CA HIS A 211 3.80 11.11 16.19
C HIS A 211 5.28 10.77 15.96
N TYR A 212 5.92 11.42 15.00
CA TYR A 212 7.33 11.21 14.65
C TYR A 212 7.82 12.40 13.84
N SER A 213 9.14 12.49 13.61
CA SER A 213 9.68 13.56 12.79
C SER A 213 10.15 13.06 11.42
N ARG A 214 9.99 13.92 10.42
CA ARG A 214 10.51 13.69 9.06
C ARG A 214 11.61 14.67 8.77
N ASN A 215 12.67 14.13 8.18
CA ASN A 215 13.75 14.94 7.62
C ASN A 215 13.35 15.45 6.23
N VAL A 216 13.19 16.76 6.08
CA VAL A 216 12.79 17.42 4.83
C VAL A 216 13.93 18.29 4.31
N ILE A 217 14.25 18.16 3.03
CA ILE A 217 15.20 19.05 2.35
C ILE A 217 14.46 20.35 2.04
N ARG A 218 14.93 21.47 2.58
CA ARG A 218 14.45 22.81 2.19
C ARG A 218 15.42 23.43 1.20
N GLU A 219 14.85 24.07 0.18
CA GLU A 219 15.64 24.87 -0.76
C GLU A 219 16.42 25.95 0.02
N GLY A 220 17.73 26.00 -0.20
CA GLY A 220 18.64 26.93 0.48
C GLY A 220 19.25 26.44 1.79
N LYS A 221 18.88 25.27 2.33
CA LYS A 221 19.54 24.66 3.50
C LYS A 221 20.51 23.55 3.10
N LYS A 222 21.65 23.48 3.79
CA LYS A 222 22.67 22.42 3.61
C LYS A 222 22.34 21.14 4.40
N THR A 223 21.47 21.21 5.41
CA THR A 223 20.96 20.06 6.15
C THR A 223 19.47 19.83 5.99
N LYS A 224 19.07 18.59 6.32
CA LYS A 224 17.66 18.19 6.45
C LYS A 224 17.07 18.86 7.69
N GLU A 225 15.90 19.49 7.54
CA GLU A 225 15.13 20.05 8.65
C GLU A 225 14.21 18.98 9.22
N LYS A 226 14.25 18.80 10.54
CA LYS A 226 13.34 17.92 11.29
C LYS A 226 11.98 18.61 11.42
N VAL A 227 10.94 17.99 10.87
CA VAL A 227 9.55 18.48 10.95
C VAL A 227 8.70 17.43 11.64
N ASP A 228 7.95 17.84 12.66
CA ASP A 228 7.03 16.93 13.35
C ASP A 228 5.81 16.62 12.49
N VAL A 229 5.45 15.35 12.49
CA VAL A 229 4.37 14.81 11.69
C VAL A 229 3.51 13.91 12.57
N CYS A 230 2.20 14.14 12.51
CA CYS A 230 1.21 13.28 13.13
C CYS A 230 0.51 12.43 12.08
N SER A 231 0.10 11.22 12.46
CA SER A 231 -0.81 10.40 11.65
C SER A 231 -2.19 11.06 11.55
N PHE A 232 -2.91 10.78 10.45
CA PHE A 232 -4.26 11.32 10.24
C PHE A 232 -5.22 10.99 11.39
N GLU A 233 -5.21 9.73 11.84
CA GLU A 233 -6.09 9.24 12.89
C GLU A 233 -5.78 9.85 14.26
N LEU A 234 -4.50 10.18 14.55
CA LEU A 234 -4.15 10.93 15.77
C LEU A 234 -4.75 12.33 15.72
N LEU A 235 -4.56 13.06 14.62
CA LEU A 235 -5.10 14.41 14.46
C LEU A 235 -6.63 14.41 14.53
N ALA A 236 -7.28 13.41 13.92
CA ALA A 236 -8.72 13.24 13.98
C ALA A 236 -9.20 12.94 15.42
N TYR A 237 -8.52 12.05 16.13
CA TYR A 237 -8.86 11.71 17.52
C TYR A 237 -8.66 12.88 18.48
N GLN A 238 -7.56 13.63 18.32
CA GLN A 238 -7.34 14.86 19.08
C GLN A 238 -8.44 15.89 18.83
N LYS A 239 -8.88 16.03 17.59
CA LYS A 239 -9.92 16.98 17.24
C LYS A 239 -11.31 16.58 17.74
N MET A 240 -11.63 15.29 17.71
CA MET A 240 -13.01 14.79 17.91
C MET A 240 -13.26 14.23 19.31
N VAL A 241 -12.22 13.69 19.97
CA VAL A 241 -12.36 12.91 21.20
C VAL A 241 -11.56 13.54 22.34
N ASN A 242 -10.24 13.67 22.18
CA ASN A 242 -9.36 14.12 23.27
C ASN A 242 -8.20 15.00 22.76
N PRO A 243 -8.29 16.34 22.87
CA PRO A 243 -7.26 17.27 22.40
C PRO A 243 -5.87 17.08 23.00
N GLU A 244 -5.77 16.45 24.17
CA GLU A 244 -4.50 16.20 24.86
C GLU A 244 -3.93 14.80 24.60
N ALA A 245 -4.61 13.98 23.79
CA ALA A 245 -4.17 12.63 23.51
C ALA A 245 -2.81 12.62 22.80
N MET A 246 -1.86 11.86 23.33
CA MET A 246 -0.51 11.75 22.78
C MET A 246 -0.03 10.30 22.81
N PRO A 247 0.75 9.86 21.80
CA PRO A 247 1.45 8.58 21.86
C PRO A 247 2.36 8.50 23.09
N PHE A 248 2.45 7.32 23.71
CA PHE A 248 3.30 7.05 24.87
C PHE A 248 3.04 7.91 26.13
N ALA A 249 1.88 8.57 26.23
CA ALA A 249 1.55 9.35 27.41
C ALA A 249 1.44 8.47 28.68
N GLU A 250 2.12 8.85 29.76
CA GLU A 250 2.00 8.17 31.05
C GLU A 250 0.69 8.52 31.77
N ASP A 251 0.26 9.78 31.64
CA ASP A 251 -1.00 10.28 32.19
C ASP A 251 -2.20 9.55 31.57
N PRO A 252 -3.01 8.82 32.37
CA PRO A 252 -4.18 8.09 31.87
C PRO A 252 -5.16 8.95 31.09
N SER A 253 -5.27 10.25 31.38
CA SER A 253 -6.16 11.17 30.67
C SER A 253 -5.70 11.51 29.26
N LYS A 254 -4.43 11.25 28.92
CA LYS A 254 -3.79 11.57 27.64
C LYS A 254 -3.45 10.32 26.82
N LYS A 255 -3.71 9.13 27.39
CA LYS A 255 -3.44 7.86 26.71
C LYS A 255 -4.34 7.67 25.50
N LEU A 256 -3.74 7.14 24.44
CA LEU A 256 -4.48 6.64 23.30
C LEU A 256 -5.09 5.27 23.64
N PRO A 257 -6.28 4.95 23.11
CA PRO A 257 -6.87 3.62 23.23
C PRO A 257 -6.01 2.52 22.58
N ASP A 258 -6.19 1.27 23.02
CA ASP A 258 -5.37 0.12 22.58
C ASP A 258 -5.43 -0.18 21.07
N TYR A 259 -6.44 0.33 20.36
CA TYR A 259 -6.55 0.22 18.90
C TYR A 259 -5.66 1.22 18.12
N PHE A 260 -4.91 2.09 18.81
CA PHE A 260 -3.84 2.90 18.24
C PHE A 260 -2.51 2.12 18.24
N VAL A 261 -2.39 1.20 17.28
CA VAL A 261 -1.16 0.43 17.06
C VAL A 261 -0.32 1.03 15.93
N SER A 262 0.99 1.07 16.14
CA SER A 262 1.98 1.48 15.14
C SER A 262 2.66 0.27 14.51
N ALA A 263 3.44 0.48 13.46
CA ALA A 263 4.09 -0.59 12.71
C ALA A 263 4.98 -1.51 13.56
N ASP A 264 5.59 -1.01 14.63
CA ASP A 264 6.49 -1.79 15.50
C ASP A 264 5.72 -2.66 16.50
N ASP A 265 4.45 -2.33 16.75
CA ASP A 265 3.57 -3.11 17.63
C ASP A 265 3.02 -4.35 16.90
N ILE A 266 3.22 -4.45 15.58
CA ILE A 266 2.66 -5.49 14.74
C ILE A 266 3.67 -6.62 14.54
N VAL A 267 3.29 -7.83 14.97
CA VAL A 267 4.09 -9.02 14.72
C VAL A 267 4.18 -9.34 13.21
N PRO A 268 5.31 -9.88 12.71
CA PRO A 268 5.49 -10.10 11.27
C PRO A 268 4.39 -10.93 10.60
N LYS A 269 3.84 -11.92 11.32
CA LYS A 269 2.72 -12.74 10.83
C LYS A 269 1.47 -11.89 10.52
N ALA A 270 1.11 -10.95 11.39
CA ALA A 270 -0.06 -10.10 11.21
C ALA A 270 0.08 -9.19 9.98
N HIS A 271 1.29 -8.73 9.65
CA HIS A 271 1.53 -8.04 8.38
C HIS A 271 1.23 -8.92 7.16
N VAL A 272 1.61 -10.20 7.21
CA VAL A 272 1.32 -11.18 6.14
C VAL A 272 -0.18 -11.47 6.07
N ASP A 273 -0.86 -11.59 7.21
CA ASP A 273 -2.30 -11.86 7.28
C ASP A 273 -3.12 -10.74 6.62
N VAL A 274 -2.80 -9.47 6.91
CA VAL A 274 -3.49 -8.33 6.27
C VAL A 274 -3.21 -8.30 4.76
N GLN A 275 -1.98 -8.61 4.34
CA GLN A 275 -1.68 -8.73 2.91
C GLN A 275 -2.49 -9.88 2.27
N ALA A 276 -2.63 -11.02 2.94
CA ALA A 276 -3.38 -12.17 2.45
C ALA A 276 -4.88 -11.87 2.33
N ALA A 277 -5.47 -11.19 3.32
CA ALA A 277 -6.86 -10.74 3.28
C ALA A 277 -7.15 -9.89 2.02
N ALA A 278 -6.29 -8.91 1.73
CA ALA A 278 -6.43 -8.07 0.54
C ALA A 278 -6.09 -8.83 -0.77
N GLN A 279 -5.04 -9.65 -0.78
CA GLN A 279 -4.50 -10.27 -1.99
C GLN A 279 -5.52 -11.18 -2.70
N LYS A 280 -6.49 -11.72 -1.97
CA LYS A 280 -7.63 -12.49 -2.51
C LYS A 280 -8.36 -11.75 -3.63
N TRP A 281 -8.47 -10.43 -3.52
CA TRP A 281 -9.28 -9.56 -4.40
C TRP A 281 -8.43 -8.51 -5.14
N ILE A 282 -7.11 -8.69 -5.18
CA ILE A 282 -6.20 -7.91 -6.02
C ILE A 282 -5.72 -8.78 -7.18
N ASP A 283 -6.06 -8.39 -8.41
CA ASP A 283 -5.70 -9.11 -9.64
C ASP A 283 -4.22 -8.92 -10.04
N SER A 284 -3.65 -7.74 -9.79
CA SER A 284 -2.21 -7.46 -9.95
C SER A 284 -1.43 -7.84 -8.69
N SER A 285 -0.70 -6.92 -8.04
CA SER A 285 0.04 -7.21 -6.80
C SER A 285 -0.13 -6.10 -5.77
N ILE A 286 0.33 -6.39 -4.56
CA ILE A 286 0.32 -5.48 -3.42
C ILE A 286 1.76 -5.17 -3.03
N SER A 287 2.06 -3.90 -2.84
CA SER A 287 3.27 -3.48 -2.14
C SER A 287 2.95 -3.43 -0.64
N LYS A 288 3.58 -4.31 0.12
CA LYS A 288 3.49 -4.38 1.57
C LYS A 288 4.85 -4.70 2.17
N THR A 289 5.22 -3.99 3.21
CA THR A 289 6.40 -4.27 4.03
C THR A 289 6.01 -4.97 5.31
N ALA A 290 6.47 -6.20 5.54
CA ALA A 290 6.42 -6.83 6.86
C ALA A 290 7.62 -6.32 7.68
N ASN A 291 7.37 -5.47 8.68
CA ASN A 291 8.44 -5.04 9.58
C ASN A 291 8.83 -6.21 10.48
N VAL A 292 10.13 -6.36 10.69
CA VAL A 292 10.72 -7.44 11.46
C VAL A 292 11.59 -6.83 12.55
N PRO A 293 11.38 -7.19 13.83
CA PRO A 293 12.21 -6.71 14.94
C PRO A 293 13.71 -6.96 14.71
N THR A 294 14.54 -6.06 15.25
CA THR A 294 16.01 -6.16 15.10
C THR A 294 16.55 -7.44 15.72
N ASP A 295 15.94 -7.96 16.79
CA ASP A 295 16.32 -9.17 17.53
C ASP A 295 15.54 -10.43 17.08
N PHE A 296 14.79 -10.37 15.98
CA PHE A 296 13.95 -11.47 15.53
C PHE A 296 14.77 -12.73 15.17
N PRO A 297 14.46 -13.92 15.73
CA PRO A 297 15.22 -15.14 15.48
C PRO A 297 15.24 -15.53 14.01
N PHE A 298 16.41 -15.98 13.52
CA PHE A 298 16.57 -16.34 12.11
C PHE A 298 15.71 -17.55 11.68
N GLU A 299 15.48 -18.51 12.57
CA GLU A 299 14.61 -19.65 12.24
C GLU A 299 13.18 -19.20 12.02
N ASP A 300 12.63 -18.36 12.90
CA ASP A 300 11.29 -17.79 12.75
C ASP A 300 11.20 -16.84 11.54
N PHE A 301 12.30 -16.14 11.20
CA PHE A 301 12.34 -15.22 10.06
C PHE A 301 12.08 -15.93 8.72
N LYS A 302 12.64 -17.12 8.51
CA LYS A 302 12.44 -17.90 7.27
C LYS A 302 10.97 -18.27 7.08
N ASP A 303 10.30 -18.57 8.18
CA ASP A 303 8.91 -19.02 8.18
C ASP A 303 7.95 -17.91 7.73
N ILE A 304 8.34 -16.63 7.81
CA ILE A 304 7.55 -15.53 7.24
C ILE A 304 7.34 -15.73 5.73
N TYR A 305 8.38 -16.13 5.00
CA TYR A 305 8.27 -16.33 3.54
C TYR A 305 7.52 -17.62 3.19
N MET A 306 7.72 -18.69 3.97
CA MET A 306 6.99 -19.94 3.79
C MET A 306 5.51 -19.74 4.07
N TYR A 307 5.18 -19.03 5.14
CA TYR A 307 3.82 -18.65 5.47
C TYR A 307 3.19 -17.77 4.39
N ALA A 308 3.90 -16.75 3.89
CA ALA A 308 3.43 -15.92 2.77
C ALA A 308 3.13 -16.75 1.50
N TYR A 309 3.98 -17.75 1.20
CA TYR A 309 3.76 -18.69 0.10
C TYR A 309 2.49 -19.54 0.33
N ASP A 310 2.33 -20.09 1.53
CA ASP A 310 1.17 -20.92 1.90
C ASP A 310 -0.14 -20.13 1.85
N GLN A 311 -0.09 -18.82 2.17
CA GLN A 311 -1.22 -17.89 2.02
C GLN A 311 -1.51 -17.51 0.56
N GLY A 312 -0.69 -17.97 -0.40
CA GLY A 312 -0.87 -17.70 -1.83
C GLY A 312 -0.51 -16.26 -2.23
N LEU A 313 0.38 -15.59 -1.48
CA LEU A 313 0.82 -14.24 -1.80
C LEU A 313 1.65 -14.21 -3.08
N LYS A 314 1.47 -13.14 -3.87
CA LYS A 314 2.20 -12.94 -5.13
C LYS A 314 3.63 -12.39 -4.91
N GLY A 315 3.93 -11.96 -3.70
CA GLY A 315 5.22 -11.45 -3.26
C GLY A 315 5.18 -11.14 -1.77
N CYS A 316 6.35 -11.12 -1.14
CA CYS A 316 6.53 -10.76 0.26
C CYS A 316 7.79 -9.90 0.37
N THR A 317 7.73 -8.80 1.12
CA THR A 317 8.88 -7.94 1.38
C THR A 317 8.98 -7.75 2.88
N THR A 318 10.15 -8.02 3.44
CA THR A 318 10.45 -7.81 4.85
C THR A 318 11.40 -6.63 5.01
N PHE A 319 11.19 -5.82 6.03
CA PHE A 319 12.15 -4.79 6.45
C PHE A 319 12.55 -5.04 7.89
N ARG A 320 13.84 -5.26 8.13
CA ARG A 320 14.42 -5.36 9.46
C ARG A 320 15.27 -4.14 9.70
N PHE A 321 14.95 -3.37 10.73
CA PHE A 321 15.75 -2.20 11.08
C PHE A 321 17.16 -2.65 11.49
N ASN A 322 18.18 -1.93 11.00
CA ASN A 322 19.57 -2.16 11.38
C ASN A 322 20.17 -0.84 11.89
N PRO A 323 20.30 -0.66 13.21
CA PRO A 323 20.80 0.60 13.80
C PRO A 323 22.23 0.94 13.36
N GLU A 324 23.06 -0.04 13.00
CA GLU A 324 24.45 0.18 12.56
C GLU A 324 24.56 0.67 11.11
N ALA A 325 23.51 0.47 10.30
CA ALA A 325 23.55 0.71 8.86
C ALA A 325 22.48 1.68 8.33
N PHE A 326 21.43 1.98 9.11
CA PHE A 326 20.26 2.70 8.62
C PHE A 326 19.92 3.92 9.47
N GLN A 327 20.04 5.11 8.88
CA GLN A 327 19.28 6.30 9.26
C GLN A 327 18.19 6.53 8.20
N GLY A 328 16.93 6.30 8.58
CA GLY A 328 15.78 6.42 7.68
C GLY A 328 15.32 7.87 7.48
N VAL A 329 14.44 8.08 6.48
CA VAL A 329 13.73 9.37 6.29
C VAL A 329 12.72 9.65 7.41
N LEU A 330 12.21 8.57 8.02
CA LEU A 330 11.32 8.61 9.17
C LEU A 330 12.13 8.28 10.40
N VAL A 331 12.02 9.11 11.43
CA VAL A 331 12.85 9.00 12.62
C VAL A 331 11.97 9.12 13.86
N LYS A 332 12.06 8.12 14.75
CA LYS A 332 11.46 8.20 16.09
C LYS A 332 12.48 8.78 17.05
N GLU A 333 12.00 9.53 18.04
CA GLU A 333 12.87 10.20 19.01
C GLU A 333 13.68 9.22 19.86
N GLN A 334 13.05 8.12 20.28
CA GLN A 334 13.73 7.05 21.04
C GLN A 334 14.86 6.37 20.24
N ASP A 335 14.71 6.20 18.93
CA ASP A 335 15.75 5.58 18.09
C ASP A 335 17.00 6.47 18.00
N LEU A 336 16.80 7.79 17.94
CA LEU A 336 17.87 8.78 17.96
C LEU A 336 18.60 8.82 19.30
N GLU A 337 17.86 8.79 20.41
CA GLU A 337 18.42 8.80 21.77
C GLU A 337 19.33 7.60 22.04
N ASN A 338 19.02 6.46 21.42
CA ASN A 338 19.73 5.20 21.63
C ASN A 338 20.92 5.01 20.68
N THR A 339 21.13 5.90 19.70
CA THR A 339 22.23 5.80 18.73
C THR A 339 23.30 6.85 19.03
N LEU A 340 24.55 6.42 19.19
CA LEU A 340 25.70 7.29 19.45
C LEU A 340 26.42 7.61 18.12
N TYR A 341 26.61 8.90 17.85
CA TYR A 341 27.34 9.39 16.67
C TYR A 341 28.69 9.93 17.09
N GLN A 342 29.71 9.58 16.31
CA GLN A 342 31.09 9.94 16.57
C GLN A 342 31.58 10.92 15.49
N PHE A 343 32.06 12.09 15.91
CA PHE A 343 32.65 13.11 15.05
C PHE A 343 34.14 13.21 15.35
N THR A 344 34.98 13.06 14.31
CA THR A 344 36.41 13.30 14.42
C THR A 344 36.71 14.74 14.00
N LEU A 345 37.25 15.54 14.92
CA LEU A 345 37.65 16.92 14.66
C LEU A 345 39.00 16.97 13.93
N GLU A 346 39.34 18.15 13.38
CA GLU A 346 40.60 18.36 12.64
C GLU A 346 41.86 18.10 13.47
N ASP A 347 41.78 18.31 14.79
CA ASP A 347 42.88 18.05 15.73
C ASP A 347 42.99 16.55 16.12
N GLY A 348 42.16 15.69 15.52
CA GLY A 348 42.11 14.26 15.77
C GLY A 348 41.36 13.87 17.04
N SER A 349 40.82 14.83 17.78
CA SER A 349 39.94 14.55 18.91
C SER A 349 38.57 14.04 18.44
N VAL A 350 37.90 13.32 19.33
CA VAL A 350 36.63 12.67 19.06
C VAL A 350 35.57 13.30 19.95
N VAL A 351 34.45 13.70 19.34
CA VAL A 351 33.23 14.10 20.02
C VAL A 351 32.17 13.05 19.79
N GLU A 352 31.56 12.56 20.86
CA GLU A 352 30.44 11.63 20.81
C GLU A 352 29.16 12.37 21.24
N ALA A 353 28.08 12.16 20.51
CA ALA A 353 26.78 12.74 20.82
C ALA A 353 25.67 11.74 20.49
N LYS A 354 24.60 11.72 21.30
CA LYS A 354 23.40 10.96 20.93
C LYS A 354 22.74 11.58 19.72
N GLY A 355 22.03 10.77 18.92
CA GLY A 355 21.43 11.21 17.67
C GLY A 355 20.51 12.42 17.77
N ASN A 356 19.83 12.60 18.91
CA ASN A 356 18.91 13.72 19.15
C ASN A 356 19.57 14.96 19.77
N GLU A 357 20.85 14.90 20.17
CA GLU A 357 21.56 16.05 20.73
C GLU A 357 21.77 17.12 19.65
N GLU A 358 21.58 18.38 20.03
CA GLU A 358 21.79 19.53 19.15
C GLU A 358 23.28 19.93 19.14
N ILE A 359 23.84 20.03 17.95
CA ILE A 359 25.22 20.43 17.68
C ILE A 359 25.19 21.66 16.76
N GLU A 360 25.86 22.73 17.18
CA GLU A 360 26.12 23.88 16.32
C GLU A 360 27.31 23.61 15.40
N TYR A 361 27.12 23.71 14.09
CA TYR A 361 28.16 23.51 13.08
C TYR A 361 27.92 24.41 11.85
N ASP A 362 28.96 25.12 11.42
CA ASP A 362 28.93 26.10 10.31
C ASP A 362 27.84 27.20 10.49
N GLY A 363 27.61 27.63 11.74
CA GLY A 363 26.63 28.68 12.08
C GLY A 363 25.16 28.24 12.06
N GLU A 364 24.90 26.94 11.95
CA GLU A 364 23.57 26.33 12.01
C GLU A 364 23.50 25.27 13.11
N ILE A 365 22.35 25.12 13.76
CA ILE A 365 22.09 24.07 14.76
C ILE A 365 21.49 22.86 14.06
N HIS A 366 22.06 21.68 14.32
CA HIS A 366 21.67 20.40 13.74
C HIS A 366 21.52 19.35 14.83
N THR A 367 20.64 18.36 14.65
CA THR A 367 20.75 17.13 15.45
C THR A 367 22.02 16.37 15.06
N ALA A 368 22.71 15.72 15.99
CA ALA A 368 23.91 14.93 15.73
C ALA A 368 23.72 13.94 14.57
N ALA A 369 22.59 13.23 14.56
CA ALA A 369 22.23 12.32 13.47
C ALA A 369 22.26 12.97 12.07
N ASN A 370 21.63 14.14 11.92
CA ASN A 370 21.57 14.87 10.64
C ASN A 370 22.91 15.49 10.26
N LEU A 371 23.68 15.98 11.24
CA LEU A 371 25.02 16.54 11.00
C LEU A 371 25.99 15.45 10.50
N TYR A 372 25.97 14.28 11.14
CA TYR A 372 26.80 13.14 10.76
C TYR A 372 26.54 12.72 9.30
N ASP A 373 25.27 12.62 8.92
CA ASP A 373 24.87 12.34 7.54
C ASP A 373 25.33 13.42 6.56
N ALA A 374 25.12 14.69 6.88
CA ALA A 374 25.49 15.79 6.00
C ALA A 374 27.02 15.85 5.75
N LEU A 375 27.82 15.53 6.77
CA LEU A 375 29.27 15.39 6.66
C LEU A 375 29.66 14.18 5.80
N LYS A 376 29.02 13.02 6.02
CA LYS A 376 29.26 11.79 5.24
C LYS A 376 28.88 11.94 3.76
N GLU A 377 27.78 12.64 3.48
CA GLU A 377 27.29 12.93 2.12
C GLU A 377 28.08 14.09 1.45
N GLY A 378 28.96 14.77 2.19
CA GLY A 378 29.85 15.82 1.68
C GLY A 378 29.18 17.18 1.45
N TYR A 379 28.09 17.46 2.15
CA TYR A 379 27.39 18.76 2.10
C TYR A 379 28.17 19.89 2.79
N TYR A 380 29.04 19.53 3.74
CA TYR A 380 30.01 20.41 4.35
C TYR A 380 31.42 19.90 3.96
N GLY A 381 32.27 20.79 3.43
CA GLY A 381 33.62 20.41 2.96
C GLY A 381 33.85 20.41 1.44
N LYS A 382 32.99 21.05 0.64
CA LYS A 382 33.33 21.48 -0.72
C LYS A 382 33.38 23.00 -0.85
N PHE A 383 34.23 23.67 -0.07
CA PHE A 383 34.92 24.90 -0.46
C PHE A 383 36.21 25.04 0.33
#